data_AF-A0A537HLX4-F1
#
_entry.id   AF-A0A537HLX4-F1
#
_cell.length_a   1.000
_cell.length_b   1.000
_cell.length_c   1.000
_cell.angle_alpha   90.00
_cell.angle_beta   90.00
_cell.angle_gamma   90.00
#
_symmetry.space_group_name_H-M   'P 1'
#
loop_
_entity.id
_entity.type
_entity.pdbx_description
1 polymer ?
#
loop_
_entity_poly.entity_id
_entity_poly.type
_entity_poly.pdbx_seq_one_letter_code
_entity_poly.pdbx_strand_id
1 'polypeptide(L)'
;MRRPRIGFLLPNYGSHSRSYMPSVVRALADAGAEVDVIHPLEHAVDLSQVRVQHDMYVLRQMSRLSLSLAGALHEQGAVIVNPYPVTVALRDRVIKSRVLQLA
;
A
#
# COMPACT_ATOMS: atom_id res chain seq x y z
N MET A 1 0.22 -18.06 18.25
CA MET A 1 0.35 -16.63 17.88
C MET A 1 -0.66 -16.34 16.78
N ARG A 2 -1.34 -15.19 16.81
CA ARG A 2 -2.31 -14.81 15.76
C ARG A 2 -1.57 -14.56 14.44
N ARG A 3 -2.09 -15.06 13.32
CA ARG A 3 -1.53 -14.79 11.99
C ARG A 3 -1.75 -13.32 11.63
N PRO A 4 -0.71 -12.55 11.28
CA PRO A 4 -0.88 -11.16 10.88
C PRO A 4 -1.57 -11.10 9.51
N ARG A 5 -2.56 -10.21 9.36
CA ARG A 5 -3.24 -9.95 8.10
C ARG A 5 -2.63 -8.73 7.42
N ILE A 6 -2.13 -8.89 6.20
CA ILE A 6 -1.39 -7.84 5.48
C ILE A 6 -2.05 -7.57 4.12
N GLY A 7 -2.55 -6.33 3.95
CA GLY A 7 -3.15 -5.87 2.70
C GLY A 7 -2.11 -5.19 1.80
N PHE A 8 -1.99 -5.64 0.56
CA PHE A 8 -1.01 -5.16 -0.41
C PHE A 8 -1.68 -4.38 -1.54
N LEU A 9 -1.48 -3.06 -1.60
CA LEU A 9 -1.92 -2.25 -2.75
C LEU A 9 -0.83 -2.28 -3.83
N LEU A 10 -0.95 -3.24 -4.77
CA LEU A 10 0.05 -3.52 -5.80
C LEU A 10 -0.51 -3.32 -7.20
N PRO A 11 0.35 -2.94 -8.17
CA PRO A 11 -0.01 -3.04 -9.56
C PRO A 11 -0.12 -4.50 -9.99
N ASN A 12 -0.91 -4.72 -11.04
CA ASN A 12 -0.92 -6.01 -11.69
C ASN A 12 0.46 -6.24 -12.34
N TYR A 13 1.12 -7.31 -11.91
CA TYR A 13 2.42 -7.70 -12.41
C TYR A 13 2.23 -8.76 -13.49
N GLY A 14 2.36 -8.35 -14.76
CA GLY A 14 2.40 -9.28 -15.88
C GLY A 14 3.63 -10.21 -15.83
N SER A 15 3.63 -11.24 -16.68
CA SER A 15 4.67 -12.28 -16.77
C SER A 15 6.10 -11.75 -16.99
N HIS A 16 6.25 -10.54 -17.55
CA HIS A 16 7.55 -9.91 -17.81
C HIS A 16 7.98 -8.89 -16.74
N SER A 17 7.22 -8.73 -15.65
CA SER A 17 7.58 -7.79 -14.60
C SER A 17 8.85 -8.21 -13.86
N ARG A 18 9.81 -7.29 -13.72
CA ARG A 18 11.02 -7.47 -12.90
C ARG A 18 10.80 -7.14 -11.43
N SER A 19 9.56 -7.02 -10.97
CA SER A 19 9.26 -6.71 -9.59
C SER A 19 9.49 -7.91 -8.68
N TYR A 20 10.15 -7.70 -7.54
CA TYR A 20 10.28 -8.71 -6.49
C TYR A 20 9.04 -8.81 -5.59
N MET A 21 8.04 -7.92 -5.75
CA MET A 21 6.86 -7.91 -4.88
C MET A 21 6.09 -9.23 -4.85
N PRO A 22 5.88 -9.95 -5.97
CA PRO A 22 5.25 -11.27 -5.93
C PRO A 22 6.01 -12.27 -5.03
N SER A 23 7.35 -12.23 -5.06
CA SER A 23 8.19 -13.06 -4.20
C SER A 23 8.10 -12.64 -2.73
N VAL A 24 8.01 -11.33 -2.44
CA VAL A 24 7.80 -10.81 -1.08
C VAL A 24 6.45 -11.25 -0.52
N VAL A 25 5.37 -11.13 -1.31
CA VAL A 25 4.03 -11.59 -0.94
C VAL A 25 4.04 -13.08 -0.62
N ARG A 26 4.69 -13.89 -1.47
CA ARG A 26 4.82 -15.33 -1.25
C ARG A 26 5.62 -15.65 0.01
N ALA A 27 6.78 -15.02 0.21
CA ALA A 27 7.62 -15.25 1.38
C ALA A 27 6.91 -14.91 2.70
N LEU A 28 6.07 -13.85 2.71
CA LEU A 28 5.27 -13.51 3.88
C LEU A 28 4.16 -14.53 4.14
N ALA A 29 3.50 -15.03 3.10
CA ALA A 29 2.53 -16.10 3.22
C ALA A 29 3.17 -17.40 3.74
N ASP A 30 4.34 -17.77 3.20
CA ASP A 30 5.11 -18.94 3.64
C ASP A 30 5.58 -18.79 5.10
N ALA A 31 5.84 -17.56 5.55
CA ALA A 31 6.13 -17.24 6.95
C ALA A 31 4.89 -17.23 7.86
N GLY A 32 3.70 -17.50 7.33
CA GLY A 32 2.46 -17.64 8.09
C GLY A 32 1.58 -16.38 8.21
N ALA A 33 1.85 -15.34 7.43
CA ALA A 33 0.96 -14.19 7.29
C ALA A 33 -0.23 -14.53 6.38
N GLU A 34 -1.38 -13.93 6.66
CA GLU A 34 -2.51 -13.90 5.73
C GLU A 34 -2.33 -12.68 4.83
N VAL A 35 -2.17 -12.89 3.53
CA VAL A 35 -1.78 -11.85 2.59
C VAL A 35 -2.84 -11.67 1.53
N ASP A 36 -3.35 -10.45 1.42
CA ASP A 36 -4.38 -10.08 0.44
C ASP A 36 -3.83 -9.03 -0.51
N VAL A 37 -3.85 -9.32 -1.81
CA VAL A 37 -3.40 -8.39 -2.85
C VAL A 37 -4.60 -7.63 -3.38
N ILE A 38 -4.62 -6.34 -3.13
CA ILE A 38 -5.65 -5.41 -3.56
C ILE A 38 -5.16 -4.76 -4.85
N HIS A 39 -5.94 -4.89 -5.91
CA HIS A 39 -5.71 -4.24 -7.21
C HIS A 39 -6.75 -3.12 -7.44
N PRO A 40 -6.47 -1.87 -7.03
CA PRO A 40 -7.45 -0.79 -7.06
C PRO A 40 -8.03 -0.43 -8.43
N LEU A 41 -7.34 -0.80 -9.51
CA LEU A 41 -7.69 -0.42 -10.87
C LEU A 41 -8.52 -1.49 -11.60
N GLU A 42 -8.66 -2.68 -11.02
CA GLU A 42 -9.36 -3.80 -11.70
C GLU A 42 -10.87 -3.76 -11.51
N HIS A 43 -11.36 -3.09 -10.46
CA HIS A 43 -12.78 -3.03 -10.13
C HIS A 43 -13.18 -1.63 -9.69
N ALA A 44 -14.46 -1.29 -9.90
CA ALA A 44 -15.05 -0.10 -9.30
C ALA A 44 -14.93 -0.19 -7.78
N VAL A 45 -14.38 0.85 -7.16
CA VAL A 45 -14.24 0.91 -5.70
C VAL A 45 -15.53 1.46 -5.11
N ASP A 46 -16.26 0.63 -4.38
CA ASP A 46 -17.33 1.09 -3.50
C ASP A 46 -16.72 1.74 -2.25
N LEU A 47 -16.77 3.07 -2.18
CA LEU A 47 -16.23 3.84 -1.07
C LEU A 47 -16.86 3.49 0.28
N SER A 48 -18.12 3.01 0.31
CA SER A 48 -18.79 2.60 1.55
C SER A 48 -18.22 1.32 2.17
N GLN A 49 -17.49 0.55 1.35
CA GLN A 49 -16.84 -0.71 1.72
C GLN A 49 -15.35 -0.53 2.04
N VAL A 50 -14.77 0.65 1.79
CA VAL A 50 -13.38 0.93 2.14
C VAL A 50 -13.27 1.05 3.66
N ARG A 51 -12.77 -0.02 4.29
CA ARG A 51 -12.62 -0.15 5.75
C ARG A 51 -11.27 -0.78 6.09
N VAL A 52 -10.79 -0.52 7.30
CA VAL A 52 -9.61 -1.18 7.86
C VAL A 52 -9.94 -2.65 8.15
N GLN A 53 -9.49 -3.55 7.28
CA GLN A 53 -9.71 -4.99 7.34
C GLN A 53 -8.44 -5.76 7.74
N HIS A 54 -7.27 -5.16 7.52
CA HIS A 54 -5.96 -5.77 7.75
C HIS A 54 -5.27 -5.13 8.94
N ASP A 55 -4.34 -5.88 9.53
CA ASP A 55 -3.54 -5.39 10.67
C ASP A 55 -2.45 -4.42 10.18
N MET A 56 -2.03 -4.54 8.91
CA MET A 56 -1.08 -3.64 8.25
C MET A 56 -1.33 -3.58 6.74
N TYR A 57 -1.02 -2.43 6.13
CA TYR A 57 -1.07 -2.22 4.69
C TYR A 57 0.30 -1.87 4.10
N VAL A 58 0.58 -2.41 2.93
CA VAL A 58 1.77 -2.09 2.13
C VAL A 58 1.33 -1.42 0.84
N LEU A 59 1.75 -0.17 0.68
CA LEU A 59 1.50 0.61 -0.54
C LEU A 59 2.74 0.57 -1.43
N ARG A 60 2.63 -0.08 -2.59
CA ARG A 60 3.66 -0.04 -3.64
C ARG A 60 3.13 0.52 -4.96
N GLN A 61 1.85 0.32 -5.27
CA GLN A 61 1.23 0.98 -6.40
C GLN A 61 1.02 2.46 -6.10
N MET A 62 1.70 3.32 -6.85
CA MET A 62 1.61 4.77 -6.71
C MET A 62 0.72 5.38 -7.82
N SER A 63 -0.41 4.76 -8.15
CA SER A 63 -1.43 5.43 -8.97
C SER A 63 -2.16 6.47 -8.11
N ARG A 64 -2.85 7.44 -8.74
CA ARG A 64 -3.65 8.44 -8.01
C ARG A 64 -4.73 7.76 -7.17
N LEU A 65 -5.42 6.75 -7.73
CA LEU A 65 -6.45 6.00 -7.02
C LEU A 65 -5.90 5.22 -5.83
N SER A 66 -4.77 4.51 -5.99
CA SER A 66 -4.14 3.80 -4.86
C SER A 66 -3.76 4.73 -3.72
N LEU A 67 -3.27 5.93 -4.04
CA LEU A 67 -2.99 6.95 -3.03
C LEU A 67 -4.28 7.42 -2.35
N SER A 68 -5.35 7.71 -3.10
CA SER A 68 -6.63 8.12 -2.52
C SER A 68 -7.20 7.05 -1.58
N LEU A 69 -7.12 5.76 -1.95
CA LEU A 69 -7.52 4.65 -1.08
C LEU A 69 -6.64 4.55 0.17
N ALA A 70 -5.32 4.67 0.02
CA ALA A 70 -4.41 4.67 1.15
C ALA A 70 -4.69 5.85 2.10
N GLY A 71 -5.05 7.02 1.57
CA GLY A 71 -5.50 8.17 2.34
C GLY A 71 -6.78 7.86 3.12
N ALA A 72 -7.81 7.32 2.45
CA ALA A 72 -9.06 6.95 3.11
C ALA A 72 -8.85 5.91 4.23
N LEU A 73 -8.00 4.91 4.00
CA LEU A 73 -7.62 3.92 5.02
C LEU A 73 -6.84 4.57 6.16
N HIS A 74 -5.92 5.49 5.87
CA HIS A 74 -5.14 6.20 6.88
C HIS A 74 -6.02 7.04 7.81
N GLU A 75 -6.99 7.78 7.27
CA GLU A 75 -7.95 8.56 8.07
C GLU A 75 -8.81 7.67 8.99
N GLN A 76 -9.00 6.40 8.63
CA GLN A 76 -9.67 5.40 9.48
C GLN A 76 -8.73 4.71 10.49
N GLY A 77 -7.46 5.12 10.58
CA GLY A 77 -6.48 4.58 11.51
C GLY A 77 -5.74 3.34 11.02
N ALA A 78 -5.73 3.07 9.70
CA ALA A 78 -4.94 1.96 9.16
C ALA A 78 -3.44 2.15 9.42
N VAL A 79 -2.78 1.07 9.85
CA VAL A 79 -1.32 1.00 9.91
C VAL A 79 -0.78 0.76 8.50
N ILE A 80 -0.06 1.75 7.97
CA ILE A 80 0.57 1.67 6.64
C ILE A 80 2.07 1.76 6.82
N VAL A 81 2.83 0.80 6.26
CA VAL A 81 4.30 0.68 6.45
C VAL A 81 5.01 2.02 6.27
N ASN A 82 4.65 2.75 5.22
CA ASN A 82 4.99 4.16 5.08
C ASN A 82 3.69 4.96 5.28
N PRO A 83 3.56 5.74 6.36
CA PRO A 83 2.35 6.52 6.60
C PRO A 83 1.96 7.36 5.38
N TYR A 84 0.66 7.46 5.11
CA TYR A 84 0.14 8.14 3.92
C TYR A 84 0.64 9.60 3.78
N PRO A 85 0.63 10.45 4.84
CA PRO A 85 1.10 11.84 4.71
C PRO A 85 2.56 11.92 4.26
N VAL A 86 3.42 11.05 4.79
CA VAL A 86 4.84 10.97 4.42
C VAL A 86 5.00 10.52 2.97
N THR A 87 4.23 9.51 2.57
CA THR A 87 4.25 8.99 1.20
C THR A 87 3.84 10.05 0.17
N VAL A 88 2.82 10.86 0.49
CA VAL A 88 2.39 11.98 -0.39
C VAL A 88 3.45 13.08 -0.43
N ALA A 89 4.00 13.48 0.73
CA ALA A 89 5.05 14.50 0.79
C ALA A 89 6.30 14.12 -0.01
N LEU A 90 6.73 12.85 0.06
CA LEU A 90 7.89 12.36 -0.68
C LEU A 90 7.66 12.27 -2.20
N ARG A 91 6.40 12.21 -2.65
CA ARG A 91 6.05 12.20 -4.07
C ARG A 91 6.13 13.58 -4.69
N ASP A 92 5.82 14.62 -3.90
CA ASP A 92 5.98 16.00 -4.33
C ASP A 92 7.46 16.37 -4.34
N ARG A 93 8.00 16.66 -5.54
CA ARG A 93 9.42 16.98 -5.69
C ARG A 93 9.81 18.28 -5.00
N VAL A 94 8.91 19.25 -4.93
CA VAL A 94 9.16 20.53 -4.26
C VAL A 94 9.22 20.30 -2.75
N ILE A 95 8.22 19.64 -2.17
CA ILE A 95 8.19 19.34 -0.73
C ILE A 95 9.40 18.50 -0.34
N LYS A 96 9.65 17.38 -1.05
CA LYS A 96 10.80 16.51 -0.79
C LYS A 96 12.13 17.26 -0.85
N SER A 97 12.34 18.07 -1.89
CA SER A 97 13.61 18.80 -2.03
C SER A 97 13.77 19.84 -0.93
N ARG A 98 12.68 20.50 -0.52
CA ARG A 98 12.71 21.47 0.57
C ARG A 98 13.03 20.82 1.91
N VAL A 99 12.42 19.67 2.22
CA VAL A 99 12.73 18.90 3.44
C VAL A 99 14.20 18.49 3.46
N LEU A 100 14.74 18.00 2.33
CA LEU A 100 16.15 17.62 2.23
C LEU A 100 17.12 18.79 2.37
N GLN A 101 16.74 20.01 1.98
CA GLN A 101 17.56 21.21 2.20
C GLN A 101 17.60 21.67 3.66
N LEU A 102 16.63 21.25 4.47
CA LEU A 102 16.52 21.63 5.88
C LEU A 102 17.17 20.61 6.83
N ALA A 103 17.61 19.46 6.30
CA ALA A 103 18.29 18.39 7.04
C ALA A 103 19.82 18.53 6.93
#